data_AF-A0AA52EED5-F1
#
_entry.id   AF-A0AA52EED5-F1
#
_cell.length_a   1.000
_cell.length_b   1.000
_cell.length_c   1.000
_cell.angle_alpha   90.00
_cell.angle_beta   90.00
_cell.angle_gamma   90.00
#
_symmetry.space_group_name_H-M   'P 1'
#
loop_
_entity.id
_entity.type
_entity.pdbx_description
1 polymer ?
#
loop_
_entity_poly.entity_id
_entity_poly.type
_entity_poly.pdbx_seq_one_letter_code
_entity_poly.pdbx_strand_id
1 'polypeptide(L)'
;MTQRLREKRDQIIDDFLQQNGMSGWQRKVIAGDASFRRYERLKKGEQSLILMDAPPPIESVIAFLQVTDILQSCGSDKIITPKIIAKDEALGLLVLSDFGSDVLKKAVEGSPEREKRLYLKAISILSDLHKEDPAEALPEYDEALYHREVSLFADWYMPAIFGDYRGRDAFFKSLEPALKFLSQTPFQKKIVLRDYHAENLMVLEADHLGQLDYQDAVIGHPAYDLVSLTQDARRIVSPDLEEACLRQYLSNYTGNEQEFRTFYAILGAQRSLKIIGIFYRLFLRDQKEDYLPYISHVWQMVERNLQAPILKPLRDFLEQYIPQQRRKAVADSNMIRDKFPIGTNAMIMAAGKGTRMGELSHHTPKPLVQVNGISLLDRAMDHCFHAGVQRVVVNVHHLASQIETALENRPIGPQVLLSDEREALLETGGGVMKALPLLGKDPFYVINSDALWIDTGERQLLQQLAADFDESRMDICLAVMRVEEAPGYDGVGDLFFNEVSGEVELRGNAPSASHMFAGVRLMKATCFDGEEIGQWSMRRLFRKAEAKGRLFGSLYKGTWLHVGDPDARNEADNLLKKIEG
;
A
#
# COMPACT_ATOMS: atom_id res chain seq x y z
N MET A 1 -0.64 14.19 -11.51
CA MET A 1 0.17 15.42 -11.42
C MET A 1 -0.22 16.39 -12.52
N THR A 2 -0.63 17.61 -12.18
CA THR A 2 -0.92 18.69 -13.14
C THR A 2 0.36 19.16 -13.84
N GLN A 3 0.26 19.75 -15.04
CA GLN A 3 1.43 20.20 -15.82
C GLN A 3 2.28 21.22 -15.05
N ARG A 4 1.63 22.16 -14.35
CA ARG A 4 2.26 23.22 -13.56
C ARG A 4 3.06 22.70 -12.36
N LEU A 5 2.60 21.62 -11.74
CA LEU A 5 3.33 20.95 -10.67
C LEU A 5 4.62 20.29 -11.17
N ARG A 6 4.55 19.67 -12.37
CA ARG A 6 5.72 19.02 -12.97
C ARG A 6 6.81 20.04 -13.24
N GLU A 7 6.43 21.17 -13.80
CA GLU A 7 7.33 22.31 -14.03
C GLU A 7 7.98 22.79 -12.72
N LYS A 8 7.23 22.89 -11.62
CA LYS A 8 7.79 23.28 -10.31
C LYS A 8 8.76 22.24 -9.74
N ARG A 9 8.44 20.94 -9.83
CA ARG A 9 9.34 19.87 -9.33
C ARG A 9 10.59 19.76 -10.19
N ASP A 10 10.46 19.92 -11.51
CA ASP A 10 11.60 19.91 -12.42
C ASP A 10 12.54 21.10 -12.17
N GLN A 11 12.01 22.28 -11.81
CA GLN A 11 12.85 23.40 -11.38
C GLN A 11 13.66 23.08 -10.09
N ILE A 12 13.03 22.46 -9.09
CA ILE A 12 13.72 22.04 -7.86
C ILE A 12 14.85 21.07 -8.18
N ILE A 13 14.62 20.13 -9.11
CA ILE A 13 15.63 19.19 -9.58
C ILE A 13 16.76 19.93 -10.30
N ASP A 14 16.44 20.85 -11.20
CA ASP A 14 17.45 21.60 -11.95
C ASP A 14 18.33 22.45 -11.02
N ASP A 15 17.74 23.08 -9.99
CA ASP A 15 18.47 23.83 -8.96
C ASP A 15 19.41 22.90 -8.17
N PHE A 16 18.91 21.72 -7.75
CA PHE A 16 19.72 20.71 -7.06
C PHE A 16 20.88 20.20 -7.92
N LEU A 17 20.64 19.92 -9.21
CA LEU A 17 21.68 19.50 -10.14
C LEU A 17 22.71 20.62 -10.37
N GLN A 18 22.26 21.88 -10.49
CA GLN A 18 23.15 23.03 -10.65
C GLN A 18 24.06 23.21 -9.43
N GLN A 19 23.51 23.14 -8.21
CA GLN A 19 24.27 23.26 -6.96
C GLN A 19 25.35 22.18 -6.82
N ASN A 20 25.11 20.99 -7.37
CA ASN A 20 26.04 19.87 -7.35
C ASN A 20 26.91 19.77 -8.62
N GLY A 21 27.05 20.85 -9.39
CA GLY A 21 27.97 20.90 -10.55
C GLY A 21 27.51 20.09 -11.77
N MET A 22 26.24 19.67 -11.79
CA MET A 22 25.61 18.88 -12.85
C MET A 22 24.69 19.69 -13.76
N SER A 23 24.88 21.02 -13.79
CA SER A 23 24.21 21.89 -14.76
C SER A 23 24.52 21.45 -16.20
N GLY A 24 23.48 21.37 -17.04
CA GLY A 24 23.60 21.02 -18.46
C GLY A 24 23.77 19.52 -18.77
N TRP A 25 23.66 18.62 -17.78
CA TRP A 25 23.56 17.18 -18.04
C TRP A 25 22.22 16.85 -18.71
N GLN A 26 22.24 15.97 -19.70
CA GLN A 26 21.02 15.54 -20.39
C GLN A 26 20.25 14.57 -19.49
N ARG A 27 18.99 14.90 -19.20
CA ARG A 27 18.08 14.08 -18.39
C ARG A 27 17.22 13.20 -19.29
N LYS A 28 17.17 11.90 -19.01
CA LYS A 28 16.26 10.96 -19.67
C LYS A 28 15.56 10.09 -18.64
N VAL A 29 14.23 10.16 -18.60
CA VAL A 29 13.41 9.29 -17.73
C VAL A 29 13.69 7.82 -18.04
N ILE A 30 13.93 7.04 -16.99
CA ILE A 30 13.99 5.59 -17.03
C ILE A 30 12.59 5.09 -16.70
N ALA A 31 12.12 4.04 -17.38
CA ALA A 31 10.83 3.43 -17.08
C ALA A 31 10.76 3.11 -15.57
N GLY A 32 9.77 3.69 -14.89
CA GLY A 32 9.62 3.58 -13.44
C GLY A 32 9.03 2.23 -13.02
N ASP A 33 9.23 1.90 -11.76
CA ASP A 33 8.61 0.76 -11.10
C ASP A 33 7.15 1.09 -10.69
N ALA A 34 6.59 0.36 -9.72
CA ALA A 34 5.26 0.65 -9.18
C ALA A 34 5.27 1.61 -7.98
N SER A 35 6.42 2.20 -7.65
CA SER A 35 6.58 3.17 -6.57
C SER A 35 6.31 4.60 -7.06
N PHE A 36 6.37 5.56 -6.14
CA PHE A 36 6.28 6.98 -6.46
C PHE A 36 7.64 7.59 -6.81
N ARG A 37 8.71 6.81 -6.76
CA ARG A 37 10.06 7.25 -7.15
C ARG A 37 10.16 7.39 -8.66
N ARG A 38 10.77 8.48 -9.09
CA ARG A 38 11.16 8.68 -10.48
C ARG A 38 12.68 8.54 -10.60
N TYR A 39 13.10 7.80 -11.61
CA TYR A 39 14.51 7.66 -11.94
C TYR A 39 14.79 8.30 -13.30
N GLU A 40 15.83 9.12 -13.36
CA GLU A 40 16.30 9.75 -14.60
C GLU A 40 17.78 9.45 -14.79
N ARG A 41 18.15 9.00 -15.99
CA ARG A 41 19.54 8.90 -16.39
C ARG A 41 20.06 10.28 -16.76
N LEU A 42 21.11 10.72 -16.10
CA LEU A 42 21.86 11.93 -16.40
C LEU A 42 23.04 11.57 -17.29
N LYS A 43 23.25 12.27 -18.41
CA LYS A 43 24.39 12.06 -19.32
C LYS A 43 25.21 13.31 -19.59
N LYS A 44 26.54 13.15 -19.63
CA LYS A 44 27.49 14.15 -20.12
C LYS A 44 28.67 13.46 -20.82
N GLY A 45 28.67 13.48 -22.16
CA GLY A 45 29.60 12.67 -22.94
C GLY A 45 29.43 11.18 -22.64
N GLU A 46 30.52 10.49 -22.29
CA GLU A 46 30.51 9.07 -21.89
C GLU A 46 30.13 8.85 -20.41
N GLN A 47 30.07 9.92 -19.60
CA GLN A 47 29.68 9.81 -18.19
C GLN A 47 28.16 9.67 -18.04
N SER A 48 27.74 8.79 -17.14
CA SER A 48 26.33 8.50 -16.87
C SER A 48 26.09 8.35 -15.37
N LEU A 49 25.06 9.02 -14.85
CA LEU A 49 24.60 8.97 -13.46
C LEU A 49 23.09 8.74 -13.40
N ILE A 50 22.57 8.41 -12.23
CA ILE A 50 21.13 8.23 -11.98
C ILE A 50 20.66 9.29 -10.99
N LEU A 51 19.72 10.14 -11.40
CA LEU A 51 18.93 10.93 -10.49
C LEU A 51 17.78 10.08 -9.96
N MET A 52 17.64 10.02 -8.64
CA MET A 52 16.46 9.50 -7.97
C MET A 52 15.68 10.66 -7.35
N ASP A 53 14.39 10.72 -7.69
CA ASP A 53 13.42 11.69 -7.20
C ASP A 53 12.34 10.97 -6.40
N ALA A 54 12.42 11.05 -5.08
CA ALA A 54 11.47 10.48 -4.12
C ALA A 54 10.78 11.64 -3.37
N PRO A 55 9.67 12.17 -3.88
CA PRO A 55 9.10 13.44 -3.41
C PRO A 55 8.49 13.33 -2.00
N PRO A 56 8.99 14.07 -1.00
CA PRO A 56 8.38 14.12 0.33
C PRO A 56 7.00 14.82 0.31
N PRO A 57 6.08 14.48 1.22
CA PRO A 57 6.17 13.45 2.25
C PRO A 57 5.80 12.04 1.75
N ILE A 58 5.58 11.87 0.44
CA ILE A 58 5.03 10.64 -0.15
C ILE A 58 6.03 9.49 -0.04
N GLU A 59 7.29 9.75 -0.37
CA GLU A 59 8.38 8.79 -0.18
C GLU A 59 9.61 9.46 0.42
N SER A 60 10.40 8.68 1.15
CA SER A 60 11.61 9.13 1.83
C SER A 60 12.84 8.42 1.28
N VAL A 61 13.92 9.18 1.11
CA VAL A 61 15.25 8.66 0.78
C VAL A 61 15.97 8.05 1.99
N ILE A 62 15.46 8.28 3.21
CA ILE A 62 16.14 7.91 4.47
C ILE A 62 16.38 6.39 4.53
N ALA A 63 15.36 5.58 4.26
CA ALA A 63 15.49 4.12 4.26
C ALA A 63 16.53 3.64 3.24
N PHE A 64 16.54 4.22 2.03
CA PHE A 64 17.54 3.90 1.00
C PHE A 64 18.97 4.22 1.48
N LEU A 65 19.18 5.38 2.10
CA LEU A 65 20.48 5.80 2.63
C LEU A 65 20.93 4.87 3.78
N GLN A 66 20.06 4.59 4.73
CA GLN A 66 20.35 3.71 5.87
C GLN A 66 20.76 2.30 5.41
N VAL A 67 20.00 1.68 4.50
CA VAL A 67 20.36 0.35 4.00
C VAL A 67 21.63 0.41 3.15
N THR A 68 21.84 1.49 2.38
CA THR A 68 23.09 1.67 1.61
C THR A 68 24.31 1.66 2.54
N ASP A 69 24.25 2.39 3.66
CA ASP A 69 25.33 2.47 4.64
C ASP A 69 25.59 1.10 5.29
N ILE A 70 24.52 0.36 5.64
CA ILE A 70 24.63 -1.01 6.19
C ILE A 70 25.34 -1.92 5.19
N LEU A 71 24.87 -1.98 3.94
CA LEU A 71 25.43 -2.87 2.92
C LEU A 71 26.89 -2.52 2.60
N GLN A 72 27.23 -1.23 2.56
CA GLN A 72 28.62 -0.79 2.36
C GLN A 72 29.51 -1.13 3.55
N SER A 73 28.99 -1.09 4.78
CA SER A 73 29.73 -1.47 6.00
C SER A 73 30.06 -2.98 6.05
N CYS A 74 29.24 -3.83 5.43
CA CYS A 74 29.53 -5.26 5.30
C CYS A 74 30.75 -5.53 4.37
N GLY A 75 31.17 -4.55 3.58
CA GLY A 75 32.31 -4.59 2.67
C GLY A 75 31.89 -4.46 1.21
N SER A 76 32.46 -3.48 0.49
CA SER A 76 32.16 -3.18 -0.92
C SER A 76 32.42 -4.32 -1.89
N ASP A 77 33.23 -5.29 -1.49
CA ASP A 77 33.57 -6.46 -2.31
C ASP A 77 32.50 -7.57 -2.22
N LYS A 78 31.61 -7.49 -1.22
CA LYS A 78 30.55 -8.49 -0.99
C LYS A 78 29.29 -8.14 -1.76
N ILE A 79 28.81 -6.91 -1.65
CA ILE A 79 27.63 -6.41 -2.36
C ILE A 79 27.89 -5.02 -2.92
N ILE A 80 27.66 -4.86 -4.22
CA ILE A 80 27.94 -3.62 -4.93
C ILE A 80 26.64 -2.83 -5.01
N THR A 81 26.56 -1.71 -4.29
CA THR A 81 25.43 -0.77 -4.31
C THR A 81 25.77 0.52 -5.06
N PRO A 82 24.79 1.26 -5.58
CA PRO A 82 25.05 2.55 -6.21
C PRO A 82 25.74 3.51 -5.24
N LYS A 83 26.84 4.13 -5.69
CA LYS A 83 27.53 5.16 -4.90
C LYS A 83 26.67 6.42 -4.88
N ILE A 84 26.51 7.01 -3.70
CA ILE A 84 25.82 8.29 -3.52
C ILE A 84 26.81 9.42 -3.86
N ILE A 85 26.49 10.20 -4.90
CA ILE A 85 27.34 11.27 -5.43
C ILE A 85 26.90 12.63 -4.88
N ALA A 86 25.59 12.84 -4.79
CA ALA A 86 24.97 14.01 -4.18
C ALA A 86 23.65 13.60 -3.52
N LYS A 87 23.26 14.31 -2.46
CA LYS A 87 21.97 14.10 -1.78
C LYS A 87 21.39 15.39 -1.24
N ASP A 88 20.07 15.48 -1.26
CA ASP A 88 19.27 16.42 -0.49
C ASP A 88 18.09 15.63 0.11
N GLU A 89 18.21 15.31 1.40
CA GLU A 89 17.25 14.47 2.11
C GLU A 89 15.90 15.18 2.31
N ALA A 90 15.93 16.50 2.55
CA ALA A 90 14.74 17.30 2.79
C ALA A 90 13.88 17.44 1.52
N LEU A 91 14.53 17.48 0.35
CA LEU A 91 13.86 17.51 -0.95
C LEU A 91 13.63 16.12 -1.53
N GLY A 92 14.20 15.07 -0.95
CA GLY A 92 14.09 13.69 -1.42
C GLY A 92 14.78 13.45 -2.76
N LEU A 93 15.97 14.04 -2.96
CA LEU A 93 16.74 13.95 -4.20
C LEU A 93 18.10 13.29 -3.96
N LEU A 94 18.44 12.29 -4.78
CA LEU A 94 19.77 11.66 -4.78
C LEU A 94 20.35 11.64 -6.20
N VAL A 95 21.67 11.80 -6.32
CA VAL A 95 22.41 11.39 -7.52
C VAL A 95 23.28 10.19 -7.18
N LEU A 96 23.14 9.14 -7.97
CA LEU A 96 23.76 7.84 -7.78
C LEU A 96 24.65 7.47 -8.98
N SER A 97 25.64 6.60 -8.76
CA SER A 97 26.38 5.98 -9.87
C SER A 97 25.46 5.12 -10.74
N ASP A 98 25.67 5.14 -12.06
CA ASP A 98 24.90 4.35 -13.02
C ASP A 98 25.54 2.96 -13.24
N PHE A 99 24.78 1.89 -12.99
CA PHE A 99 25.18 0.51 -13.27
C PHE A 99 24.95 0.08 -14.72
N GLY A 100 24.50 0.99 -15.58
CA GLY A 100 24.24 0.69 -16.99
C GLY A 100 22.87 0.05 -17.18
N SER A 101 22.76 -0.86 -18.15
CA SER A 101 21.45 -1.39 -18.58
C SER A 101 21.43 -2.91 -18.77
N ASP A 102 22.50 -3.62 -18.39
CA ASP A 102 22.58 -5.09 -18.49
C ASP A 102 21.99 -5.73 -17.22
N VAL A 103 20.66 -5.79 -17.14
CA VAL A 103 19.96 -6.50 -16.05
C VAL A 103 20.20 -8.00 -16.17
N LEU A 104 20.40 -8.69 -15.05
CA LEU A 104 20.70 -10.12 -14.99
C LEU A 104 19.66 -10.93 -15.79
N LYS A 105 18.37 -10.60 -15.67
CA LYS A 105 17.26 -11.23 -16.41
C LYS A 105 17.55 -11.34 -17.91
N LYS A 106 18.03 -10.26 -18.52
CA LYS A 106 18.36 -10.18 -19.95
C LYS A 106 19.72 -10.82 -20.25
N ALA A 107 20.70 -10.61 -19.38
CA ALA A 107 22.06 -11.11 -19.55
C ALA A 107 22.12 -12.66 -19.64
N VAL A 108 21.18 -13.35 -18.99
CA VAL A 108 21.14 -14.83 -18.97
C VAL A 108 20.25 -15.44 -20.06
N GLU A 109 19.58 -14.63 -20.88
CA GLU A 109 18.71 -15.15 -21.95
C GLU A 109 19.52 -15.93 -23.00
N GLY A 110 19.06 -17.13 -23.34
CA GLY A 110 19.65 -17.96 -24.39
C GLY A 110 20.99 -18.63 -24.05
N SER A 111 21.49 -18.54 -22.81
CA SER A 111 22.73 -19.22 -22.38
C SER A 111 22.59 -19.87 -20.99
N PRO A 112 22.24 -21.16 -20.92
CA PRO A 112 22.14 -21.90 -19.66
C PRO A 112 23.44 -21.89 -18.83
N GLU A 113 24.59 -21.90 -19.49
CA GLU A 113 25.91 -21.87 -18.83
C GLU A 113 26.18 -20.51 -18.17
N ARG A 114 25.85 -19.40 -18.86
CA ARG A 114 25.95 -18.05 -18.30
C ARG A 114 24.94 -17.85 -17.18
N GLU A 115 23.71 -18.35 -17.36
CA GLU A 115 22.67 -18.35 -16.34
C GLU A 115 23.16 -19.03 -15.06
N LYS A 116 23.59 -20.28 -15.17
CA LYS A 116 24.09 -21.03 -14.02
C LYS A 116 25.27 -20.31 -13.36
N ARG A 117 26.25 -19.82 -14.13
CA ARG A 117 27.40 -19.10 -13.58
C ARG A 117 26.98 -17.86 -12.78
N LEU A 118 26.11 -17.01 -13.34
CA LEU A 118 25.71 -15.76 -12.70
C LEU A 118 24.78 -15.98 -11.50
N TYR A 119 23.87 -16.95 -11.57
CA TYR A 119 23.03 -17.32 -10.42
C TYR A 119 23.87 -17.86 -9.26
N LEU A 120 24.81 -18.77 -9.51
CA LEU A 120 25.72 -19.28 -8.48
C LEU A 120 26.62 -18.17 -7.90
N LYS A 121 26.99 -17.16 -8.70
CA LYS A 121 27.67 -15.96 -8.20
C LYS A 121 26.77 -15.11 -7.29
N ALA A 122 25.52 -14.89 -7.68
CA ALA A 122 24.53 -14.21 -6.83
C ALA A 122 24.29 -14.94 -5.50
N ILE A 123 24.31 -16.28 -5.50
CA ILE A 123 24.25 -17.08 -4.27
C ILE A 123 25.49 -16.88 -3.40
N SER A 124 26.69 -16.86 -3.99
CA SER A 124 27.91 -16.60 -3.24
C SER A 124 27.86 -15.24 -2.53
N ILE A 125 27.37 -14.21 -3.21
CA ILE A 125 27.18 -12.87 -2.65
C ILE A 125 26.23 -12.90 -1.45
N LEU A 126 25.08 -13.57 -1.56
CA LEU A 126 24.16 -13.74 -0.43
C LEU A 126 24.79 -14.53 0.73
N SER A 127 25.49 -15.62 0.43
CA SER A 127 26.19 -16.40 1.45
C SER A 127 27.25 -15.58 2.18
N ASP A 128 27.96 -14.69 1.48
CA ASP A 128 28.94 -13.79 2.08
C ASP A 128 28.26 -12.68 2.90
N LEU A 129 27.15 -12.11 2.42
CA LEU A 129 26.36 -11.14 3.17
C LEU A 129 25.81 -11.73 4.47
N HIS A 130 25.33 -12.97 4.43
CA HIS A 130 24.77 -13.66 5.60
C HIS A 130 25.82 -14.16 6.61
N LYS A 131 27.13 -13.96 6.36
CA LYS A 131 28.16 -14.18 7.40
C LYS A 131 28.14 -13.08 8.46
N GLU A 132 27.71 -11.88 8.09
CA GLU A 132 27.60 -10.77 9.01
C GLU A 132 26.33 -10.90 9.85
N ASP A 133 26.34 -10.29 11.04
CA ASP A 133 25.13 -10.12 11.84
C ASP A 133 24.37 -8.86 11.37
N PRO A 134 23.04 -8.91 11.34
CA PRO A 134 22.24 -7.77 10.88
C PRO A 134 22.43 -6.57 11.81
N ALA A 135 22.50 -5.37 11.24
CA ALA A 135 22.52 -4.14 12.02
C ALA A 135 21.19 -3.96 12.77
N GLU A 136 21.24 -3.57 14.05
CA GLU A 136 20.07 -3.39 14.93
C GLU A 136 19.06 -2.34 14.42
N ALA A 137 19.44 -1.51 13.44
CA ALA A 137 18.62 -0.45 12.88
C ALA A 137 17.52 -0.92 11.91
N LEU A 138 17.54 -2.19 11.46
CA LEU A 138 16.56 -2.70 10.49
C LEU A 138 15.33 -3.29 11.19
N PRO A 139 14.12 -3.09 10.62
CA PRO A 139 12.91 -3.69 11.16
C PRO A 139 12.92 -5.21 11.03
N GLU A 140 12.28 -5.88 11.98
CA GLU A 140 12.12 -7.34 11.98
C GLU A 140 11.07 -7.80 10.96
N TYR A 141 11.34 -8.91 10.29
CA TYR A 141 10.37 -9.59 9.43
C TYR A 141 9.51 -10.52 10.29
N ASP A 142 8.57 -9.91 11.00
CA ASP A 142 7.74 -10.57 11.99
C ASP A 142 6.45 -11.18 11.40
N GLU A 143 5.69 -11.86 12.28
CA GLU A 143 4.42 -12.48 11.92
C GLU A 143 3.41 -11.47 11.35
N ALA A 144 3.37 -10.26 11.93
CA ALA A 144 2.45 -9.21 11.50
C ALA A 144 2.78 -8.74 10.07
N LEU A 145 4.06 -8.61 9.73
CA LEU A 145 4.50 -8.26 8.39
C LEU A 145 4.23 -9.39 7.38
N TYR A 146 4.53 -10.66 7.71
CA TYR A 146 4.16 -11.79 6.84
C TYR A 146 2.65 -11.85 6.56
N HIS A 147 1.85 -11.64 7.60
CA HIS A 147 0.39 -11.61 7.52
C HIS A 147 -0.11 -10.45 6.66
N ARG A 148 0.39 -9.22 6.89
CA ARG A 148 0.03 -8.03 6.11
C ARG A 148 0.32 -8.24 4.62
N GLU A 149 1.45 -8.83 4.31
CA GLU A 149 1.85 -9.02 2.92
C GLU A 149 1.05 -10.09 2.20
N VAL A 150 0.78 -11.23 2.86
CA VAL A 150 -0.05 -12.29 2.27
C VAL A 150 -1.52 -11.88 2.18
N SER A 151 -1.95 -10.87 2.97
CA SER A 151 -3.29 -10.28 2.86
C SER A 151 -3.56 -9.70 1.48
N LEU A 152 -2.54 -9.26 0.73
CA LEU A 152 -2.70 -8.82 -0.66
C LEU A 152 -3.39 -9.88 -1.54
N PHE A 153 -3.14 -11.17 -1.29
CA PHE A 153 -3.84 -12.24 -1.99
C PHE A 153 -5.33 -12.26 -1.65
N ALA A 154 -5.67 -12.18 -0.37
CA ALA A 154 -7.04 -12.19 0.11
C ALA A 154 -7.82 -10.92 -0.26
N ASP A 155 -7.13 -9.79 -0.36
CA ASP A 155 -7.74 -8.47 -0.55
C ASP A 155 -7.83 -8.07 -2.02
N TRP A 156 -6.98 -8.62 -2.90
CA TRP A 156 -6.96 -8.28 -4.32
C TRP A 156 -7.24 -9.46 -5.25
N TYR A 157 -6.70 -10.65 -4.96
CA TYR A 157 -6.90 -11.79 -5.85
C TYR A 157 -8.23 -12.50 -5.61
N MET A 158 -8.52 -12.87 -4.37
CA MET A 158 -9.76 -13.58 -4.02
C MET A 158 -11.03 -12.82 -4.46
N PRO A 159 -11.22 -11.53 -4.13
CA PRO A 159 -12.37 -10.77 -4.62
C PRO A 159 -12.39 -10.59 -6.13
N ALA A 160 -11.23 -10.51 -6.79
CA ALA A 160 -11.19 -10.47 -8.25
C ALA A 160 -11.74 -11.75 -8.90
N ILE A 161 -11.48 -12.92 -8.31
CA ILE A 161 -11.94 -14.19 -8.89
C ILE A 161 -13.34 -14.60 -8.42
N PHE A 162 -13.78 -14.15 -7.24
CA PHE A 162 -15.09 -14.52 -6.67
C PHE A 162 -16.16 -13.45 -6.84
N GLY A 163 -15.78 -12.18 -6.99
CA GLY A 163 -16.67 -11.02 -6.92
C GLY A 163 -17.03 -10.60 -5.49
N ASP A 164 -16.46 -11.25 -4.47
CA ASP A 164 -16.65 -10.95 -3.05
C ASP A 164 -15.47 -11.50 -2.21
N TYR A 165 -15.47 -11.24 -0.90
CA TYR A 165 -14.40 -11.64 0.01
C TYR A 165 -14.58 -13.04 0.63
N ARG A 166 -15.34 -13.95 -0.01
CA ARG A 166 -15.60 -15.28 0.56
C ARG A 166 -14.31 -16.06 0.83
N GLY A 167 -14.29 -16.80 1.94
CA GLY A 167 -13.16 -17.66 2.31
C GLY A 167 -11.95 -16.93 2.88
N ARG A 168 -11.98 -15.59 3.05
CA ARG A 168 -10.85 -14.82 3.59
C ARG A 168 -10.40 -15.31 4.96
N ASP A 169 -11.31 -15.51 5.91
CA ASP A 169 -10.92 -15.96 7.26
C ASP A 169 -10.40 -17.40 7.24
N ALA A 170 -10.97 -18.25 6.37
CA ALA A 170 -10.49 -19.61 6.16
C ALA A 170 -9.08 -19.63 5.53
N PHE A 171 -8.76 -18.66 4.66
CA PHE A 171 -7.43 -18.48 4.10
C PHE A 171 -6.39 -18.19 5.19
N PHE A 172 -6.63 -17.22 6.06
CA PHE A 172 -5.70 -16.91 7.14
C PHE A 172 -5.55 -18.05 8.14
N LYS A 173 -6.66 -18.71 8.48
CA LYS A 173 -6.61 -19.93 9.32
C LYS A 173 -5.78 -21.05 8.69
N SER A 174 -5.80 -21.16 7.35
CA SER A 174 -4.99 -22.15 6.62
C SER A 174 -3.48 -21.84 6.64
N LEU A 175 -3.11 -20.57 6.82
CA LEU A 175 -1.72 -20.10 6.87
C LEU A 175 -1.16 -20.09 8.30
N GLU A 176 -2.01 -20.04 9.32
CA GLU A 176 -1.63 -19.91 10.73
C GLU A 176 -0.50 -20.88 11.15
N PRO A 177 -0.50 -22.19 10.80
CA PRO A 177 0.59 -23.08 11.19
C PRO A 177 1.94 -22.71 10.57
N ALA A 178 1.91 -22.24 9.31
CA ALA A 178 3.11 -21.83 8.60
C ALA A 178 3.65 -20.49 9.12
N LEU A 179 2.76 -19.52 9.37
CA LEU A 179 3.14 -18.22 9.95
C LEU A 179 3.71 -18.38 11.37
N LYS A 180 3.10 -19.22 12.20
CA LYS A 180 3.64 -19.57 13.53
C LYS A 180 5.01 -20.24 13.44
N PHE A 181 5.22 -21.11 12.45
CA PHE A 181 6.53 -21.72 12.25
C PHE A 181 7.58 -20.67 11.87
N LEU A 182 7.23 -19.69 11.03
CA LEU A 182 8.13 -18.59 10.68
C LEU A 182 8.49 -17.72 11.90
N SER A 183 7.55 -17.47 12.81
CA SER A 183 7.74 -16.56 13.93
C SER A 183 8.31 -17.21 15.19
N GLN A 184 8.07 -18.52 15.40
CA GLN A 184 8.38 -19.21 16.66
C GLN A 184 9.57 -20.16 16.58
N THR A 185 9.91 -20.65 15.38
CA THR A 185 11.08 -21.53 15.21
C THR A 185 12.35 -20.68 15.27
N PRO A 186 13.30 -20.96 16.17
CA PRO A 186 14.55 -20.20 16.24
C PRO A 186 15.40 -20.40 14.97
N PHE A 187 15.94 -19.30 14.45
CA PHE A 187 16.92 -19.32 13.36
C PHE A 187 17.92 -18.19 13.52
N GLN A 188 19.04 -18.27 12.80
CA GLN A 188 20.00 -17.18 12.73
C GLN A 188 19.43 -16.07 11.86
N LYS A 189 19.04 -14.95 12.50
CA LYS A 189 18.52 -13.77 11.81
C LYS A 189 19.59 -13.15 10.94
N LYS A 190 19.23 -12.80 9.71
CA LYS A 190 20.11 -12.15 8.73
C LYS A 190 19.38 -11.00 8.05
N ILE A 191 20.14 -10.11 7.42
CA ILE A 191 19.56 -9.11 6.53
C ILE A 191 18.86 -9.83 5.37
N VAL A 192 17.66 -9.35 5.04
CA VAL A 192 16.84 -9.83 3.93
C VAL A 192 16.52 -8.61 3.07
N LEU A 193 17.02 -8.61 1.84
CA LEU A 193 16.89 -7.53 0.86
C LEU A 193 15.49 -7.45 0.26
N ARG A 194 14.74 -8.57 0.30
CA ARG A 194 13.37 -8.80 -0.16
C ARG A 194 13.15 -8.79 -1.67
N ASP A 195 13.89 -7.96 -2.40
CA ASP A 195 13.81 -7.86 -3.85
C ASP A 195 15.13 -8.25 -4.54
N TYR A 196 15.74 -9.31 -4.00
CA TYR A 196 16.89 -10.00 -4.60
C TYR A 196 16.43 -10.93 -5.73
N HIS A 197 16.25 -10.40 -6.94
CA HIS A 197 15.82 -11.16 -8.11
C HIS A 197 16.44 -10.62 -9.41
N ALA A 198 16.24 -11.30 -10.54
CA ALA A 198 17.03 -11.08 -11.74
C ALA A 198 16.84 -9.71 -12.42
N GLU A 199 15.80 -8.96 -12.11
CA GLU A 199 15.59 -7.59 -12.62
C GLU A 199 16.28 -6.52 -11.76
N ASN A 200 16.55 -6.82 -10.49
CA ASN A 200 17.19 -5.89 -9.55
C ASN A 200 18.68 -6.18 -9.37
N LEU A 201 19.21 -7.15 -10.11
CA LEU A 201 20.64 -7.46 -10.22
C LEU A 201 21.18 -6.96 -11.56
N MET A 202 22.18 -6.09 -11.52
CA MET A 202 22.86 -5.53 -12.68
C MET A 202 24.17 -6.28 -12.95
N VAL A 203 24.40 -6.72 -14.18
CA VAL A 203 25.67 -7.32 -14.60
C VAL A 203 26.63 -6.19 -14.96
N LEU A 204 27.70 -6.10 -14.18
CA LEU A 204 28.78 -5.13 -14.33
C LEU A 204 29.97 -5.76 -15.04
N GLU A 205 31.04 -4.97 -15.25
CA GLU A 205 32.29 -5.47 -15.81
C GLU A 205 32.84 -6.69 -15.03
N ALA A 206 33.48 -7.61 -15.77
CA ALA A 206 33.97 -8.88 -15.23
C ALA A 206 32.89 -9.74 -14.53
N ASP A 207 31.64 -9.68 -15.02
CA ASP A 207 30.48 -10.40 -14.50
C ASP A 207 30.21 -10.10 -13.00
N HIS A 208 30.66 -8.96 -12.45
CA HIS A 208 30.24 -8.54 -11.11
C HIS A 208 28.74 -8.22 -11.08
N LEU A 209 28.12 -8.29 -9.90
CA LEU A 209 26.70 -8.05 -9.75
C LEU A 209 26.46 -6.83 -8.85
N GLY A 210 25.77 -5.83 -9.38
CA GLY A 210 25.27 -4.68 -8.63
C GLY A 210 23.85 -4.92 -8.17
N GLN A 211 23.56 -4.64 -6.90
CA GLN A 211 22.22 -4.73 -6.32
C GLN A 211 21.51 -3.37 -6.41
N LEU A 212 20.26 -3.39 -6.89
CA LEU A 212 19.32 -2.28 -6.85
C LEU A 212 18.16 -2.60 -5.90
N ASP A 213 17.32 -1.61 -5.60
CA ASP A 213 16.01 -1.82 -4.95
C ASP A 213 16.08 -2.62 -3.63
N TYR A 214 16.89 -2.13 -2.70
CA TYR A 214 17.18 -2.78 -1.42
C TYR A 214 16.72 -1.97 -0.20
N GLN A 215 16.08 -0.81 -0.41
CA GLN A 215 15.67 0.11 0.66
C GLN A 215 14.67 -0.48 1.67
N ASP A 216 13.95 -1.53 1.30
CA ASP A 216 12.92 -2.14 2.13
C ASP A 216 13.49 -3.27 3.00
N ALA A 217 14.82 -3.41 3.08
CA ALA A 217 15.48 -4.50 3.77
C ALA A 217 15.01 -4.65 5.23
N VAL A 218 14.90 -5.90 5.65
CA VAL A 218 14.41 -6.31 6.98
C VAL A 218 15.40 -7.31 7.60
N ILE A 219 15.21 -7.62 8.88
CA ILE A 219 15.89 -8.71 9.56
C ILE A 219 14.99 -9.95 9.53
N GLY A 220 15.43 -11.05 8.92
CA GLY A 220 14.59 -12.24 8.76
C GLY A 220 15.37 -13.52 8.48
N HIS A 221 14.65 -14.54 8.01
CA HIS A 221 15.27 -15.82 7.68
C HIS A 221 16.01 -15.72 6.32
N PRO A 222 17.28 -16.16 6.22
CA PRO A 222 18.11 -15.98 5.01
C PRO A 222 17.59 -16.69 3.76
N ALA A 223 16.67 -17.65 3.91
CA ALA A 223 16.03 -18.32 2.78
C ALA A 223 15.17 -17.38 1.91
N TYR A 224 14.71 -16.22 2.42
CA TYR A 224 13.79 -15.36 1.68
C TYR A 224 14.41 -14.81 0.39
N ASP A 225 15.64 -14.30 0.42
CA ASP A 225 16.31 -13.78 -0.78
C ASP A 225 16.71 -14.89 -1.75
N LEU A 226 17.03 -16.08 -1.22
CA LEU A 226 17.24 -17.26 -2.04
C LEU A 226 15.96 -17.63 -2.81
N VAL A 227 14.81 -17.68 -2.12
CA VAL A 227 13.49 -17.87 -2.74
C VAL A 227 13.22 -16.78 -3.78
N SER A 228 13.48 -15.51 -3.45
CA SER A 228 13.23 -14.39 -4.37
C SER A 228 14.01 -14.53 -5.69
N LEU A 229 15.24 -15.03 -5.64
CA LEU A 229 16.06 -15.22 -6.84
C LEU A 229 15.69 -16.47 -7.63
N THR A 230 15.51 -17.61 -6.95
CA THR A 230 15.35 -18.91 -7.62
C THR A 230 13.89 -19.29 -7.87
N GLN A 231 12.95 -18.60 -7.24
CA GLN A 231 11.52 -18.66 -7.53
C GLN A 231 11.06 -17.28 -8.01
N ASP A 232 11.66 -16.81 -9.10
CA ASP A 232 11.38 -15.49 -9.68
C ASP A 232 10.03 -15.52 -10.44
N ALA A 233 9.14 -14.58 -10.13
CA ALA A 233 7.84 -14.48 -10.77
C ALA A 233 7.91 -14.06 -12.24
N ARG A 234 8.99 -13.41 -12.67
CA ARG A 234 9.13 -12.82 -14.00
C ARG A 234 10.12 -13.57 -14.89
N ARG A 235 10.71 -14.65 -14.36
CA ARG A 235 11.59 -15.56 -15.09
C ARG A 235 11.39 -17.00 -14.61
N ILE A 236 11.36 -17.94 -15.55
CA ILE A 236 11.35 -19.36 -15.22
C ILE A 236 12.79 -19.80 -14.89
N VAL A 237 13.03 -20.16 -13.63
CA VAL A 237 14.25 -20.82 -13.17
C VAL A 237 14.02 -22.33 -13.19
N SER A 238 14.91 -23.10 -13.82
CA SER A 238 14.75 -24.54 -13.89
C SER A 238 14.93 -25.20 -12.51
N PRO A 239 14.23 -26.33 -12.23
CA PRO A 239 14.42 -27.05 -10.97
C PRO A 239 15.87 -27.43 -10.68
N ASP A 240 16.63 -27.79 -11.72
CA ASP A 240 18.06 -28.14 -11.60
C ASP A 240 18.92 -26.94 -11.18
N LEU A 241 18.60 -25.75 -11.68
CA LEU A 241 19.32 -24.53 -11.32
C LEU A 241 18.97 -24.07 -9.90
N GLU A 242 17.69 -24.12 -9.52
CA GLU A 242 17.24 -23.82 -8.16
C GLU A 242 17.89 -24.75 -7.14
N GLU A 243 17.91 -26.07 -7.39
CA GLU A 243 18.56 -27.03 -6.50
C GLU A 243 20.09 -26.85 -6.49
N ALA A 244 20.72 -26.48 -7.60
CA ALA A 244 22.15 -26.14 -7.61
C ALA A 244 22.46 -24.90 -6.74
N CYS A 245 21.61 -23.86 -6.81
CA CYS A 245 21.72 -22.66 -5.98
C CYS A 245 21.52 -22.98 -4.51
N LEU A 246 20.47 -23.75 -4.19
CA LEU A 246 20.15 -24.17 -2.82
C LEU A 246 21.29 -24.99 -2.22
N ARG A 247 21.84 -25.95 -2.98
CA ARG A 247 22.99 -26.76 -2.53
C ARG A 247 24.24 -25.92 -2.25
N GLN A 248 24.54 -24.93 -3.11
CA GLN A 248 25.68 -24.04 -2.89
C GLN A 248 25.47 -23.17 -1.64
N TYR A 249 24.27 -22.65 -1.43
CA TYR A 249 23.98 -21.87 -0.23
C TYR A 249 24.15 -22.73 1.03
N LEU A 250 23.56 -23.93 1.02
CA LEU A 250 23.57 -24.87 2.14
C LEU A 250 24.96 -25.41 2.48
N SER A 251 25.90 -25.47 1.52
CA SER A 251 27.25 -25.97 1.81
C SER A 251 28.01 -25.11 2.84
N ASN A 252 27.61 -23.84 3.00
CA ASN A 252 28.17 -22.93 4.01
C ASN A 252 27.19 -22.62 5.15
N TYR A 253 25.99 -23.19 5.12
CA TYR A 253 24.98 -22.97 6.15
C TYR A 253 25.24 -23.87 7.35
N THR A 254 25.24 -23.30 8.56
CA THR A 254 25.57 -24.03 9.79
C THR A 254 24.34 -24.52 10.57
N GLY A 255 23.13 -24.14 10.14
CA GLY A 255 21.88 -24.57 10.76
C GLY A 255 21.35 -25.90 10.23
N ASN A 256 20.15 -26.27 10.67
CA ASN A 256 19.49 -27.50 10.24
C ASN A 256 18.98 -27.37 8.79
N GLU A 257 19.49 -28.20 7.88
CA GLU A 257 19.08 -28.19 6.47
C GLU A 257 17.60 -28.54 6.27
N GLN A 258 17.06 -29.51 7.01
CA GLN A 258 15.67 -29.92 6.87
C GLN A 258 14.71 -28.81 7.31
N GLU A 259 15.06 -28.10 8.39
CA GLU A 259 14.34 -26.91 8.83
C GLU A 259 14.47 -25.79 7.81
N PHE A 260 15.68 -25.54 7.28
CA PHE A 260 15.90 -24.54 6.23
C PHE A 260 15.03 -24.79 5.00
N ARG A 261 14.93 -26.05 4.54
CA ARG A 261 14.04 -26.44 3.43
C ARG A 261 12.56 -26.23 3.77
N THR A 262 12.18 -26.35 5.03
CA THR A 262 10.82 -26.05 5.50
C THR A 262 10.54 -24.55 5.46
N PHE A 263 11.45 -23.71 5.98
CA PHE A 263 11.40 -22.25 5.83
C PHE A 263 11.33 -21.83 4.37
N TYR A 264 12.20 -22.41 3.53
CA TYR A 264 12.27 -22.14 2.11
C TYR A 264 10.93 -22.39 1.40
N ALA A 265 10.28 -23.53 1.69
CA ALA A 265 8.97 -23.84 1.12
C ALA A 265 7.86 -22.89 1.61
N ILE A 266 7.84 -22.57 2.90
CA ILE A 266 6.84 -21.64 3.46
C ILE A 266 6.99 -20.25 2.85
N LEU A 267 8.22 -19.70 2.82
CA LEU A 267 8.51 -18.38 2.27
C LEU A 267 8.23 -18.36 0.75
N GLY A 268 8.52 -19.45 0.04
CA GLY A 268 8.14 -19.65 -1.36
C GLY A 268 6.64 -19.53 -1.60
N ALA A 269 5.83 -20.23 -0.80
CA ALA A 269 4.37 -20.14 -0.90
C ALA A 269 3.85 -18.74 -0.51
N GLN A 270 4.30 -18.20 0.62
CA GLN A 270 3.87 -16.90 1.13
C GLN A 270 4.20 -15.77 0.14
N ARG A 271 5.44 -15.72 -0.36
CA ARG A 271 5.88 -14.73 -1.34
C ARG A 271 5.12 -14.85 -2.66
N SER A 272 4.89 -16.07 -3.14
CA SER A 272 4.16 -16.29 -4.39
C SER A 272 2.70 -15.82 -4.29
N LEU A 273 2.01 -16.10 -3.17
CA LEU A 273 0.66 -15.60 -2.91
C LEU A 273 0.62 -14.06 -2.81
N LYS A 274 1.57 -13.46 -2.09
CA LYS A 274 1.77 -12.00 -2.04
C LYS A 274 1.91 -11.43 -3.45
N ILE A 275 2.75 -12.01 -4.30
CA ILE A 275 2.97 -11.55 -5.69
C ILE A 275 1.69 -11.63 -6.53
N ILE A 276 0.92 -12.72 -6.42
CA ILE A 276 -0.39 -12.83 -7.11
C ILE A 276 -1.30 -11.67 -6.71
N GLY A 277 -1.38 -11.36 -5.40
CA GLY A 277 -2.11 -10.19 -4.89
C GLY A 277 -1.60 -8.87 -5.45
N ILE A 278 -0.28 -8.66 -5.48
CA ILE A 278 0.35 -7.47 -6.06
C ILE A 278 -0.01 -7.31 -7.54
N PHE A 279 0.10 -8.37 -8.34
CA PHE A 279 -0.19 -8.30 -9.78
C PHE A 279 -1.66 -7.98 -10.05
N TYR A 280 -2.59 -8.54 -9.26
CA TYR A 280 -4.00 -8.18 -9.36
C TYR A 280 -4.28 -6.74 -8.89
N ARG A 281 -3.60 -6.27 -7.84
CA ARG A 281 -3.66 -4.86 -7.45
C ARG A 281 -3.19 -3.94 -8.58
N LEU A 282 -2.03 -4.21 -9.17
CA LEU A 282 -1.48 -3.44 -10.28
C LEU A 282 -2.40 -3.44 -11.50
N PHE A 283 -3.03 -4.57 -11.78
CA PHE A 283 -4.00 -4.69 -12.86
C PHE A 283 -5.29 -3.89 -12.61
N LEU A 284 -5.87 -4.01 -11.41
CA LEU A 284 -7.17 -3.42 -11.07
C LEU A 284 -7.10 -1.94 -10.73
N ARG A 285 -6.10 -1.54 -9.94
CA ARG A 285 -5.90 -0.17 -9.48
C ARG A 285 -5.11 0.66 -10.48
N ASP A 286 -3.99 0.13 -10.97
CA ASP A 286 -3.00 0.89 -11.76
C ASP A 286 -3.11 0.66 -13.28
N GLN A 287 -4.06 -0.17 -13.72
CA GLN A 287 -4.28 -0.54 -15.13
C GLN A 287 -3.04 -1.16 -15.81
N LYS A 288 -2.13 -1.75 -15.03
CA LYS A 288 -0.92 -2.42 -15.55
C LYS A 288 -1.22 -3.88 -15.88
N GLU A 289 -1.76 -4.12 -17.07
CA GLU A 289 -2.15 -5.46 -17.53
C GLU A 289 -0.97 -6.39 -17.85
N ASP A 290 0.22 -5.82 -18.08
CA ASP A 290 1.45 -6.55 -18.44
C ASP A 290 1.92 -7.57 -17.39
N TYR A 291 1.38 -7.52 -16.16
CA TYR A 291 1.70 -8.47 -15.10
C TYR A 291 0.85 -9.75 -15.12
N LEU A 292 -0.34 -9.73 -15.75
CA LEU A 292 -1.24 -10.89 -15.78
C LEU A 292 -0.63 -12.13 -16.45
N PRO A 293 0.20 -12.05 -17.51
CA PRO A 293 0.86 -13.20 -18.11
C PRO A 293 1.71 -14.02 -17.12
N TYR A 294 2.22 -13.41 -16.05
CA TYR A 294 3.04 -14.10 -15.05
C TYR A 294 2.23 -14.95 -14.06
N ILE A 295 0.92 -14.73 -13.91
CA ILE A 295 0.09 -15.38 -12.88
C ILE A 295 0.15 -16.91 -12.96
N SER A 296 0.09 -17.48 -14.16
CA SER A 296 0.14 -18.93 -14.34
C SER A 296 1.47 -19.53 -13.87
N HIS A 297 2.58 -18.82 -14.07
CA HIS A 297 3.90 -19.23 -13.59
C HIS A 297 4.01 -19.11 -12.07
N VAL A 298 3.53 -18.01 -11.49
CA VAL A 298 3.52 -17.84 -10.02
C VAL A 298 2.66 -18.92 -9.34
N TRP A 299 1.55 -19.35 -9.94
CA TRP A 299 0.79 -20.50 -9.44
C TRP A 299 1.58 -21.80 -9.45
N GLN A 300 2.40 -22.08 -10.47
CA GLN A 300 3.26 -23.27 -10.49
C GLN A 300 4.26 -23.25 -9.33
N MET A 301 4.79 -22.07 -8.98
CA MET A 301 5.64 -21.89 -7.81
C MET A 301 4.88 -22.20 -6.52
N VAL A 302 3.63 -21.72 -6.37
CA VAL A 302 2.78 -22.08 -5.23
C VAL A 302 2.62 -23.61 -5.15
N GLU A 303 2.21 -24.28 -6.23
CA GLU A 303 1.96 -25.74 -6.24
C GLU A 303 3.17 -26.56 -5.78
N ARG A 304 4.36 -26.16 -6.21
CA ARG A 304 5.60 -26.83 -5.84
C ARG A 304 5.90 -26.69 -4.35
N ASN A 305 5.68 -25.51 -3.79
CA ASN A 305 5.88 -25.28 -2.36
C ASN A 305 4.81 -26.01 -1.50
N LEU A 306 3.57 -26.13 -1.98
CA LEU A 306 2.48 -26.87 -1.31
C LEU A 306 2.75 -28.38 -1.11
N GLN A 307 3.85 -28.91 -1.68
CA GLN A 307 4.30 -30.27 -1.39
C GLN A 307 4.87 -30.41 0.03
N ALA A 308 5.31 -29.31 0.66
CA ALA A 308 5.78 -29.34 2.04
C ALA A 308 4.64 -29.71 3.01
N PRO A 309 4.84 -30.69 3.92
CA PRO A 309 3.77 -31.16 4.82
C PRO A 309 3.12 -30.06 5.67
N ILE A 310 3.92 -29.07 6.11
CA ILE A 310 3.43 -27.94 6.93
C ILE A 310 2.42 -27.04 6.20
N LEU A 311 2.47 -27.04 4.85
CA LEU A 311 1.55 -26.29 4.01
C LEU A 311 0.29 -27.08 3.62
N LYS A 312 0.08 -28.28 4.18
CA LYS A 312 -1.14 -29.05 3.94
C LYS A 312 -2.43 -28.25 4.19
N PRO A 313 -2.59 -27.48 5.29
CA PRO A 313 -3.82 -26.73 5.53
C PRO A 313 -4.08 -25.68 4.44
N LEU A 314 -3.04 -24.99 3.98
CA LEU A 314 -3.13 -24.06 2.84
C LEU A 314 -3.49 -24.80 1.55
N ARG A 315 -2.89 -25.96 1.29
CA ARG A 315 -3.23 -26.79 0.12
C ARG A 315 -4.70 -27.19 0.12
N ASP A 316 -5.21 -27.69 1.24
CA ASP A 316 -6.61 -28.10 1.38
C ASP A 316 -7.55 -26.89 1.16
N PHE A 317 -7.22 -25.73 1.72
CA PHE A 317 -7.95 -24.48 1.47
C PHE A 317 -7.99 -24.12 -0.01
N LEU A 318 -6.83 -24.13 -0.67
CA LEU A 318 -6.73 -23.80 -2.09
C LEU A 318 -7.47 -24.81 -2.96
N GLU A 319 -7.46 -26.11 -2.63
CA GLU A 319 -8.24 -27.13 -3.34
C GLU A 319 -9.75 -26.89 -3.22
N GLN A 320 -10.21 -26.48 -2.04
CA GLN A 320 -11.62 -26.21 -1.76
C GLN A 320 -12.11 -24.92 -2.45
N TYR A 321 -11.37 -23.81 -2.33
CA TYR A 321 -11.84 -22.50 -2.77
C TYR A 321 -11.37 -22.13 -4.18
N ILE A 322 -10.17 -22.53 -4.57
CA ILE A 322 -9.49 -22.11 -5.81
C ILE A 322 -8.88 -23.34 -6.48
N PRO A 323 -9.69 -24.31 -6.95
CA PRO A 323 -9.17 -25.54 -7.54
C PRO A 323 -8.28 -25.25 -8.74
N GLN A 324 -7.38 -26.18 -9.08
CA GLN A 324 -6.29 -25.97 -10.04
C GLN A 324 -6.76 -25.39 -11.39
N GLN A 325 -7.96 -25.72 -11.87
CA GLN A 325 -8.52 -25.21 -13.13
C GLN A 325 -8.79 -23.69 -13.09
N ARG A 326 -8.91 -23.10 -11.90
CA ARG A 326 -9.09 -21.66 -11.65
C ARG A 326 -7.78 -20.93 -11.34
N ARG A 327 -6.65 -21.64 -11.18
CA ARG A 327 -5.33 -21.07 -10.84
C ARG A 327 -4.59 -20.54 -12.08
N LYS A 328 -5.24 -19.62 -12.80
CA LYS A 328 -4.71 -18.98 -14.01
C LYS A 328 -5.19 -17.54 -14.09
N ALA A 329 -4.54 -16.71 -14.90
CA ALA A 329 -5.07 -15.39 -15.21
C ALA A 329 -6.49 -15.53 -15.80
N VAL A 330 -7.42 -14.69 -15.35
CA VAL A 330 -8.77 -14.66 -15.93
C VAL A 330 -8.67 -14.09 -17.35
N ALA A 331 -9.36 -14.75 -18.29
CA ALA A 331 -9.27 -14.42 -19.72
C ALA A 331 -9.95 -13.09 -20.09
N ASP A 332 -10.87 -12.59 -19.27
CA ASP A 332 -11.60 -11.34 -19.48
C ASP A 332 -11.31 -10.36 -18.35
N SER A 333 -10.39 -9.42 -18.61
CA SER A 333 -9.98 -8.38 -17.68
C SER A 333 -11.10 -7.41 -17.34
N ASN A 334 -11.99 -7.11 -18.29
CA ASN A 334 -13.11 -6.19 -18.07
C ASN A 334 -14.14 -6.80 -17.11
N MET A 335 -14.43 -8.09 -17.24
CA MET A 335 -15.34 -8.79 -16.33
C MET A 335 -14.85 -8.80 -14.88
N ILE A 336 -13.53 -8.81 -14.62
CA ILE A 336 -13.01 -8.72 -13.24
C ILE A 336 -13.21 -7.31 -12.68
N ARG A 337 -12.90 -6.27 -13.47
CA ARG A 337 -13.04 -4.89 -13.04
C ARG A 337 -14.49 -4.57 -12.63
N ASP A 338 -15.45 -5.08 -13.40
CA ASP A 338 -16.88 -4.91 -13.12
C ASP A 338 -17.38 -5.69 -11.88
N LYS A 339 -16.64 -6.74 -11.47
CA LYS A 339 -16.98 -7.60 -10.33
C LYS A 339 -16.22 -7.25 -9.04
N PHE A 340 -15.22 -6.37 -9.11
CA PHE A 340 -14.44 -6.04 -7.93
C PHE A 340 -15.32 -5.25 -6.94
N PRO A 341 -15.39 -5.66 -5.67
CA PRO A 341 -16.37 -5.13 -4.73
C PRO A 341 -16.26 -3.60 -4.59
N ILE A 342 -17.43 -3.02 -4.85
CA ILE A 342 -17.90 -1.64 -4.84
C ILE A 342 -17.15 -0.67 -3.92
N GLY A 343 -16.69 0.42 -4.54
CA GLY A 343 -16.06 1.57 -3.88
C GLY A 343 -15.17 2.41 -4.80
N THR A 344 -15.44 2.46 -6.11
CA THR A 344 -14.56 3.14 -7.07
C THR A 344 -14.58 4.66 -6.92
N ASN A 345 -15.62 5.22 -6.29
CA ASN A 345 -15.82 6.65 -6.12
C ASN A 345 -15.98 7.03 -4.65
N ALA A 346 -15.47 8.20 -4.28
CA ALA A 346 -15.66 8.77 -2.96
C ALA A 346 -15.94 10.27 -3.03
N MET A 347 -16.54 10.81 -1.97
CA MET A 347 -16.59 12.24 -1.71
C MET A 347 -15.90 12.58 -0.39
N ILE A 348 -14.99 13.55 -0.40
CA ILE A 348 -14.41 14.13 0.81
C ILE A 348 -15.12 15.47 1.10
N MET A 349 -15.73 15.55 2.28
CA MET A 349 -16.48 16.72 2.75
C MET A 349 -15.53 17.79 3.29
N ALA A 350 -15.18 18.78 2.47
CA ALA A 350 -14.18 19.81 2.76
C ALA A 350 -14.76 21.25 2.77
N ALA A 351 -16.07 21.44 2.59
CA ALA A 351 -16.71 22.75 2.59
C ALA A 351 -16.92 23.40 3.98
N GLY A 352 -16.65 22.68 5.07
CA GLY A 352 -16.92 23.13 6.43
C GLY A 352 -16.09 24.36 6.86
N LYS A 353 -16.72 25.31 7.57
CA LYS A 353 -16.04 26.52 8.08
C LYS A 353 -15.02 26.25 9.19
N GLY A 354 -15.08 25.10 9.86
CA GLY A 354 -14.11 24.72 10.89
C GLY A 354 -14.05 25.65 12.10
N THR A 355 -15.16 26.30 12.47
CA THR A 355 -15.20 27.38 13.47
C THR A 355 -14.64 27.00 14.85
N ARG A 356 -14.67 25.71 15.22
CA ARG A 356 -14.08 25.20 16.47
C ARG A 356 -12.54 25.25 16.49
N MET A 357 -11.89 25.44 15.35
CA MET A 357 -10.43 25.64 15.25
C MET A 357 -9.99 27.06 15.63
N GLY A 358 -10.92 27.94 16.02
CA GLY A 358 -10.62 29.31 16.44
C GLY A 358 -9.87 30.10 15.36
N GLU A 359 -8.81 30.81 15.77
CA GLU A 359 -8.02 31.68 14.90
C GLU A 359 -7.43 30.97 13.67
N LEU A 360 -7.11 29.68 13.80
CA LEU A 360 -6.56 28.88 12.70
C LEU A 360 -7.52 28.82 11.51
N SER A 361 -8.83 28.74 11.77
CA SER A 361 -9.85 28.65 10.72
C SER A 361 -9.96 29.91 9.86
N HIS A 362 -9.47 31.07 10.32
CA HIS A 362 -9.50 32.30 9.52
C HIS A 362 -8.48 32.29 8.38
N HIS A 363 -7.39 31.54 8.54
CA HIS A 363 -6.26 31.56 7.61
C HIS A 363 -6.02 30.21 6.93
N THR A 364 -6.46 29.11 7.56
CA THR A 364 -6.30 27.75 7.08
C THR A 364 -7.63 27.00 7.14
N PRO A 365 -8.19 26.51 6.01
CA PRO A 365 -9.41 25.71 6.07
C PRO A 365 -9.13 24.39 6.79
N LYS A 366 -10.12 23.89 7.55
CA LYS A 366 -9.95 22.67 8.37
C LYS A 366 -9.32 21.48 7.62
N PRO A 367 -9.71 21.16 6.36
CA PRO A 367 -9.07 20.09 5.59
C PRO A 367 -7.55 20.25 5.41
N LEU A 368 -7.03 21.47 5.44
CA LEU A 368 -5.60 21.77 5.27
C LEU A 368 -4.84 21.90 6.59
N VAL A 369 -5.52 21.70 7.73
CA VAL A 369 -4.85 21.59 9.02
C VAL A 369 -3.94 20.37 8.98
N GLN A 370 -2.70 20.55 9.42
CA GLN A 370 -1.69 19.49 9.42
C GLN A 370 -1.60 18.80 10.77
N VAL A 371 -1.46 17.49 10.73
CA VAL A 371 -1.12 16.62 11.86
C VAL A 371 0.02 15.72 11.44
N ASN A 372 1.12 15.79 12.17
CA ASN A 372 2.43 15.21 11.86
C ASN A 372 2.93 15.58 10.44
N GLY A 373 2.82 16.87 10.08
CA GLY A 373 3.29 17.40 8.80
C GLY A 373 2.42 17.10 7.58
N ILE A 374 1.36 16.28 7.71
CA ILE A 374 0.45 15.91 6.61
C ILE A 374 -0.93 16.54 6.85
N SER A 375 -1.55 17.10 5.81
CA SER A 375 -2.89 17.68 5.92
C SER A 375 -3.97 16.61 6.12
N LEU A 376 -5.07 16.95 6.80
CA LEU A 376 -6.20 16.03 6.97
C LEU A 376 -6.78 15.58 5.61
N LEU A 377 -6.86 16.50 4.64
CA LEU A 377 -7.29 16.22 3.28
C LEU A 377 -6.35 15.22 2.59
N ASP A 378 -5.04 15.40 2.73
CA ASP A 378 -4.07 14.49 2.14
C ASP A 378 -4.17 13.09 2.73
N ARG A 379 -4.36 12.96 4.05
CA ARG A 379 -4.56 11.66 4.70
C ARG A 379 -5.83 10.96 4.20
N ALA A 380 -6.96 11.68 4.09
CA ALA A 380 -8.17 11.12 3.53
C ALA A 380 -7.99 10.68 2.05
N MET A 381 -7.24 11.47 1.26
CA MET A 381 -6.89 11.13 -0.12
C MET A 381 -5.98 9.89 -0.21
N ASP A 382 -5.02 9.75 0.70
CA ASP A 382 -4.15 8.56 0.80
C ASP A 382 -4.97 7.32 1.14
N HIS A 383 -5.89 7.42 2.09
CA HIS A 383 -6.82 6.32 2.42
C HIS A 383 -7.65 5.90 1.22
N CYS A 384 -8.25 6.86 0.48
CA CYS A 384 -8.93 6.58 -0.77
C CYS A 384 -8.03 5.88 -1.79
N PHE A 385 -6.81 6.38 -1.97
CA PHE A 385 -5.86 5.84 -2.93
C PHE A 385 -5.45 4.39 -2.59
N HIS A 386 -5.13 4.12 -1.32
CA HIS A 386 -4.76 2.79 -0.85
C HIS A 386 -5.91 1.78 -0.93
N ALA A 387 -7.13 2.24 -0.72
CA ALA A 387 -8.34 1.45 -0.87
C ALA A 387 -8.71 1.16 -2.33
N GLY A 388 -8.03 1.77 -3.31
CA GLY A 388 -8.31 1.58 -4.74
C GLY A 388 -9.45 2.45 -5.27
N VAL A 389 -9.84 3.51 -4.55
CA VAL A 389 -10.77 4.52 -5.07
C VAL A 389 -10.13 5.18 -6.30
N GLN A 390 -10.86 5.23 -7.41
CA GLN A 390 -10.38 5.78 -8.67
C GLN A 390 -10.69 7.28 -8.79
N ARG A 391 -11.83 7.73 -8.24
CA ARG A 391 -12.28 9.12 -8.32
C ARG A 391 -12.72 9.64 -6.95
N VAL A 392 -12.27 10.84 -6.61
CA VAL A 392 -12.69 11.57 -5.41
C VAL A 392 -13.30 12.90 -5.80
N VAL A 393 -14.51 13.17 -5.32
CA VAL A 393 -15.14 14.49 -5.38
C VAL A 393 -14.85 15.24 -4.09
N VAL A 394 -14.35 16.47 -4.17
CA VAL A 394 -14.09 17.32 -3.00
C VAL A 394 -14.98 18.55 -3.09
N ASN A 395 -15.83 18.79 -2.10
CA ASN A 395 -16.60 20.03 -2.06
C ASN A 395 -15.82 21.18 -1.40
N VAL A 396 -16.01 22.40 -1.90
CA VAL A 396 -15.27 23.57 -1.45
C VAL A 396 -16.20 24.75 -1.17
N HIS A 397 -15.96 25.50 -0.09
CA HIS A 397 -16.71 26.71 0.25
C HIS A 397 -15.80 27.71 0.97
N HIS A 398 -15.45 27.42 2.24
CA HIS A 398 -14.58 28.26 3.05
C HIS A 398 -13.12 28.15 2.60
N LEU A 399 -12.47 29.28 2.30
CA LEU A 399 -11.10 29.35 1.77
C LEU A 399 -10.84 28.37 0.60
N ALA A 400 -11.85 28.21 -0.26
CA ALA A 400 -11.88 27.21 -1.33
C ALA A 400 -10.64 27.24 -2.24
N SER A 401 -10.10 28.43 -2.54
CA SER A 401 -8.89 28.57 -3.37
C SER A 401 -7.66 27.89 -2.77
N GLN A 402 -7.55 27.80 -1.44
CA GLN A 402 -6.44 27.08 -0.80
C GLN A 402 -6.59 25.58 -0.97
N ILE A 403 -7.82 25.05 -0.84
CA ILE A 403 -8.11 23.62 -1.03
C ILE A 403 -7.83 23.24 -2.49
N GLU A 404 -8.28 24.05 -3.44
CA GLU A 404 -7.98 23.88 -4.87
C GLU A 404 -6.46 23.85 -5.11
N THR A 405 -5.73 24.83 -4.57
CA THR A 405 -4.28 24.87 -4.68
C THR A 405 -3.62 23.63 -4.09
N ALA A 406 -4.08 23.12 -2.95
CA ALA A 406 -3.55 21.91 -2.34
C ALA A 406 -3.81 20.66 -3.22
N LEU A 407 -5.03 20.52 -3.74
CA LEU A 407 -5.41 19.41 -4.63
C LEU A 407 -4.67 19.47 -5.97
N GLU A 408 -4.52 20.67 -6.55
CA GLU A 408 -3.72 20.90 -7.75
C GLU A 408 -2.25 20.56 -7.54
N ASN A 409 -1.76 20.78 -6.32
CA ASN A 409 -0.39 20.53 -5.90
C ASN A 409 -0.13 19.06 -5.48
N ARG A 410 -1.15 18.23 -5.50
CA ARG A 410 -1.02 16.80 -5.22
C ARG A 410 -0.57 16.04 -6.47
N PRO A 411 0.64 15.45 -6.48
CA PRO A 411 1.16 14.81 -7.69
C PRO A 411 0.48 13.47 -7.97
N ILE A 412 0.01 12.76 -6.93
CA ILE A 412 -0.40 11.37 -6.99
C ILE A 412 -1.63 11.11 -6.09
N GLY A 413 -2.55 10.27 -6.55
CA GLY A 413 -3.82 10.00 -5.88
C GLY A 413 -4.94 9.71 -6.89
N PRO A 414 -6.17 9.48 -6.41
CA PRO A 414 -7.34 9.33 -7.26
C PRO A 414 -7.58 10.56 -8.13
N GLN A 415 -8.35 10.39 -9.22
CA GLN A 415 -8.85 11.51 -10.01
C GLN A 415 -9.69 12.43 -9.13
N VAL A 416 -9.29 13.70 -9.00
CA VAL A 416 -10.01 14.70 -8.20
C VAL A 416 -10.97 15.49 -9.08
N LEU A 417 -12.22 15.60 -8.62
CA LEU A 417 -13.22 16.53 -9.16
C LEU A 417 -13.68 17.48 -8.04
N LEU A 418 -14.05 18.71 -8.40
CA LEU A 418 -14.51 19.71 -7.43
C LEU A 418 -16.04 19.86 -7.49
N SER A 419 -16.66 19.95 -6.32
CA SER A 419 -18.04 20.40 -6.15
C SER A 419 -18.05 21.77 -5.47
N ASP A 420 -18.17 22.83 -6.26
CA ASP A 420 -18.07 24.21 -5.76
C ASP A 420 -19.34 24.63 -5.02
N GLU A 421 -19.24 25.00 -3.74
CA GLU A 421 -20.34 25.47 -2.89
C GLU A 421 -20.16 26.94 -2.45
N ARG A 422 -19.31 27.74 -3.11
CA ARG A 422 -19.03 29.14 -2.73
C ARG A 422 -20.29 30.02 -2.64
N GLU A 423 -21.26 29.80 -3.52
CA GLU A 423 -22.52 30.57 -3.55
C GLU A 423 -23.44 30.25 -2.38
N ALA A 424 -23.42 29.01 -1.88
CA ALA A 424 -24.25 28.56 -0.76
C ALA A 424 -23.66 27.31 -0.11
N LEU A 425 -23.47 27.35 1.22
CA LEU A 425 -23.04 26.19 2.00
C LEU A 425 -24.23 25.23 2.20
N LEU A 426 -24.13 24.01 1.66
CA LEU A 426 -25.29 23.10 1.51
C LEU A 426 -25.46 22.07 2.64
N GLU A 427 -24.64 22.17 3.70
CA GLU A 427 -24.52 21.13 4.73
C GLU A 427 -24.12 19.75 4.17
N THR A 428 -24.08 18.73 5.03
CA THR A 428 -23.51 17.43 4.68
C THR A 428 -24.36 16.64 3.67
N GLY A 429 -25.68 16.76 3.74
CA GLY A 429 -26.58 16.04 2.84
C GLY A 429 -26.72 16.74 1.49
N GLY A 430 -26.97 18.05 1.52
CA GLY A 430 -27.07 18.88 0.32
C GLY A 430 -25.79 18.91 -0.52
N GLY A 431 -24.63 18.94 0.13
CA GLY A 431 -23.34 18.90 -0.58
C GLY A 431 -23.15 17.61 -1.38
N VAL A 432 -23.51 16.45 -0.80
CA VAL A 432 -23.45 15.16 -1.52
C VAL A 432 -24.49 15.10 -2.63
N MET A 433 -25.70 15.63 -2.39
CA MET A 433 -26.74 15.71 -3.43
C MET A 433 -26.27 16.51 -4.64
N LYS A 434 -25.56 17.63 -4.42
CA LYS A 434 -24.95 18.43 -5.50
C LYS A 434 -23.86 17.66 -6.24
N ALA A 435 -23.05 16.87 -5.52
CA ALA A 435 -21.94 16.09 -6.07
C ALA A 435 -22.38 14.78 -6.76
N LEU A 436 -23.62 14.33 -6.57
CA LEU A 436 -24.12 13.03 -7.05
C LEU A 436 -23.86 12.76 -8.55
N PRO A 437 -24.03 13.74 -9.48
CA PRO A 437 -23.72 13.52 -10.89
C PRO A 437 -22.24 13.19 -11.17
N LEU A 438 -21.33 13.62 -10.30
CA LEU A 438 -19.88 13.37 -10.40
C LEU A 438 -19.48 12.01 -9.81
N LEU A 439 -20.27 11.53 -8.83
CA LEU A 439 -20.06 10.27 -8.09
C LEU A 439 -20.62 9.04 -8.82
N GLY A 440 -21.58 9.22 -9.72
CA GLY A 440 -22.17 8.11 -10.49
C GLY A 440 -23.30 7.40 -9.75
N LYS A 441 -23.61 6.18 -10.19
CA LYS A 441 -24.78 5.40 -9.71
C LYS A 441 -24.42 4.28 -8.74
N ASP A 442 -23.20 3.76 -8.83
CA ASP A 442 -22.72 2.71 -7.93
C ASP A 442 -22.55 3.27 -6.50
N PRO A 443 -22.58 2.42 -5.47
CA PRO A 443 -22.35 2.90 -4.11
C PRO A 443 -20.96 3.54 -3.97
N PHE A 444 -20.90 4.62 -3.21
CA PHE A 444 -19.70 5.46 -3.07
C PHE A 444 -19.43 5.81 -1.62
N TYR A 445 -18.16 6.07 -1.31
CA TYR A 445 -17.77 6.51 0.01
C TYR A 445 -18.10 7.99 0.23
N VAL A 446 -18.43 8.36 1.45
CA VAL A 446 -18.41 9.76 1.88
C VAL A 446 -17.61 9.90 3.17
N ILE A 447 -16.58 10.72 3.11
CA ILE A 447 -15.58 10.88 4.16
C ILE A 447 -15.66 12.31 4.67
N ASN A 448 -15.83 12.47 5.97
CA ASN A 448 -15.66 13.78 6.59
C ASN A 448 -14.16 14.12 6.59
N SER A 449 -13.78 15.32 6.11
CA SER A 449 -12.36 15.67 6.01
C SER A 449 -11.66 15.74 7.37
N ASP A 450 -12.40 15.76 8.47
CA ASP A 450 -11.88 15.79 9.83
C ASP A 450 -11.91 14.44 10.55
N ALA A 451 -12.29 13.37 9.85
CA ALA A 451 -12.06 12.02 10.32
C ALA A 451 -10.57 11.68 10.16
N LEU A 452 -9.85 11.58 11.28
CA LEU A 452 -8.45 11.15 11.30
C LEU A 452 -8.38 9.73 11.87
N TRP A 453 -7.92 8.79 11.06
CA TRP A 453 -7.71 7.40 11.47
C TRP A 453 -6.40 6.84 10.93
N ILE A 454 -5.92 5.79 11.58
CA ILE A 454 -4.73 5.02 11.22
C ILE A 454 -5.15 3.56 11.13
N ASP A 455 -4.92 2.96 9.96
CA ASP A 455 -5.22 1.55 9.71
C ASP A 455 -4.18 0.65 10.41
N THR A 456 -4.42 0.41 11.69
CA THR A 456 -3.68 -0.54 12.55
C THR A 456 -4.37 -1.90 12.66
N GLY A 457 -5.61 -2.02 12.16
CA GLY A 457 -6.37 -3.27 12.13
C GLY A 457 -5.97 -4.20 10.98
N GLU A 458 -6.58 -5.39 10.95
CA GLU A 458 -6.33 -6.43 9.93
C GLU A 458 -6.78 -6.03 8.51
N ARG A 459 -7.67 -5.03 8.40
CA ARG A 459 -8.17 -4.46 7.13
C ARG A 459 -8.18 -2.94 7.22
N GLN A 460 -7.92 -2.28 6.10
CA GLN A 460 -8.09 -0.82 6.00
C GLN A 460 -9.57 -0.45 6.09
N LEU A 461 -9.90 0.68 6.71
CA LEU A 461 -11.30 1.05 6.98
C LEU A 461 -12.20 1.04 5.74
N LEU A 462 -11.75 1.63 4.63
CA LEU A 462 -12.56 1.71 3.41
C LEU A 462 -12.78 0.33 2.77
N GLN A 463 -11.76 -0.53 2.79
CA GLN A 463 -11.87 -1.91 2.31
C GLN A 463 -12.78 -2.74 3.21
N GLN A 464 -12.71 -2.53 4.53
CA GLN A 464 -13.61 -3.15 5.49
C GLN A 464 -15.06 -2.74 5.22
N LEU A 465 -15.33 -1.45 5.03
CA LEU A 465 -16.66 -0.96 4.68
C LEU A 465 -17.19 -1.58 3.40
N ALA A 466 -16.38 -1.69 2.35
CA ALA A 466 -16.78 -2.36 1.10
C ALA A 466 -17.07 -3.85 1.31
N ALA A 467 -16.24 -4.54 2.10
CA ALA A 467 -16.43 -5.96 2.40
C ALA A 467 -17.71 -6.24 3.20
N ASP A 468 -18.06 -5.33 4.11
CA ASP A 468 -19.25 -5.45 4.95
C ASP A 468 -20.53 -4.95 4.26
N PHE A 469 -20.42 -4.34 3.06
CA PHE A 469 -21.56 -3.75 2.35
C PHE A 469 -22.30 -4.76 1.47
N ASP A 470 -23.50 -5.14 1.91
CA ASP A 470 -24.42 -5.99 1.14
C ASP A 470 -25.61 -5.18 0.60
N GLU A 471 -25.52 -4.82 -0.67
CA GLU A 471 -26.54 -4.06 -1.39
C GLU A 471 -27.96 -4.61 -1.26
N SER A 472 -28.13 -5.93 -1.08
CA SER A 472 -29.46 -6.55 -0.99
C SER A 472 -30.19 -6.15 0.29
N ARG A 473 -29.46 -5.89 1.38
CA ARG A 473 -30.02 -5.61 2.71
C ARG A 473 -29.73 -4.22 3.26
N MET A 474 -28.73 -3.52 2.74
CA MET A 474 -28.34 -2.19 3.25
C MET A 474 -28.36 -1.10 2.19
N ASP A 475 -28.69 0.11 2.62
CA ASP A 475 -28.62 1.34 1.83
C ASP A 475 -27.42 2.19 2.25
N ILE A 476 -27.06 2.14 3.53
CA ILE A 476 -25.96 2.89 4.15
C ILE A 476 -25.26 1.99 5.16
N CYS A 477 -23.92 1.91 5.06
CA CYS A 477 -23.05 1.32 6.07
C CYS A 477 -22.13 2.39 6.65
N LEU A 478 -22.13 2.52 7.97
CA LEU A 478 -21.37 3.51 8.73
C LEU A 478 -20.11 2.88 9.33
N ALA A 479 -18.97 3.58 9.29
CA ALA A 479 -17.85 3.25 10.15
C ALA A 479 -18.23 3.56 11.60
N VAL A 480 -18.27 2.55 12.45
CA VAL A 480 -18.65 2.68 13.87
C VAL A 480 -17.48 2.30 14.77
N MET A 481 -17.34 2.98 15.90
CA MET A 481 -16.31 2.71 16.89
C MET A 481 -16.92 2.77 18.29
N ARG A 482 -16.44 1.95 19.21
CA ARG A 482 -16.83 2.02 20.62
C ARG A 482 -16.31 3.33 21.22
N VAL A 483 -17.15 4.03 21.97
CA VAL A 483 -16.76 5.32 22.57
C VAL A 483 -15.52 5.18 23.47
N GLU A 484 -15.40 4.06 24.17
CA GLU A 484 -14.25 3.76 25.04
C GLU A 484 -12.93 3.53 24.29
N GLU A 485 -12.99 3.28 22.98
CA GLU A 485 -11.83 3.00 22.10
C GLU A 485 -11.43 4.22 21.25
N ALA A 486 -12.03 5.39 21.48
CA ALA A 486 -11.80 6.62 20.73
C ALA A 486 -11.02 7.66 21.57
N PRO A 487 -9.67 7.69 21.52
CA PRO A 487 -8.86 8.67 22.22
C PRO A 487 -9.27 10.12 21.93
N GLY A 488 -9.47 10.91 22.98
CA GLY A 488 -9.82 12.34 22.87
C GLY A 488 -11.26 12.61 22.42
N TYR A 489 -12.13 11.60 22.38
CA TYR A 489 -13.54 11.78 22.12
C TYR A 489 -14.32 12.05 23.42
N ASP A 490 -14.75 13.30 23.60
CA ASP A 490 -15.53 13.73 24.78
C ASP A 490 -17.07 13.66 24.57
N GLY A 491 -17.51 12.99 23.50
CA GLY A 491 -18.92 12.88 23.15
C GLY A 491 -19.66 11.80 23.94
N VAL A 492 -20.99 11.90 23.97
CA VAL A 492 -21.87 10.90 24.62
C VAL A 492 -22.27 9.73 23.71
N GLY A 493 -21.60 9.57 22.56
CA GLY A 493 -21.94 8.61 21.52
C GLY A 493 -23.05 9.07 20.57
N ASP A 494 -23.13 8.39 19.42
CA ASP A 494 -24.04 8.71 18.31
C ASP A 494 -25.09 7.63 18.04
N LEU A 495 -24.76 6.36 18.33
CA LEU A 495 -25.54 5.21 17.87
C LEU A 495 -25.32 3.97 18.76
N PHE A 496 -26.28 3.05 18.70
CA PHE A 496 -26.16 1.68 19.17
C PHE A 496 -25.87 0.78 17.97
N PHE A 497 -24.93 -0.15 18.16
CA PHE A 497 -24.50 -1.07 17.12
C PHE A 497 -24.65 -2.51 17.61
N ASN A 498 -25.29 -3.35 16.81
CA ASN A 498 -25.37 -4.78 17.06
C ASN A 498 -24.21 -5.48 16.34
N GLU A 499 -23.19 -5.89 17.08
CA GLU A 499 -21.98 -6.53 16.52
C GLU A 499 -22.25 -7.86 15.81
N VAL A 500 -23.39 -8.51 16.08
CA VAL A 500 -23.76 -9.78 15.46
C VAL A 500 -24.52 -9.54 14.15
N SER A 501 -25.54 -8.68 14.16
CA SER A 501 -26.39 -8.45 12.98
C SER A 501 -25.83 -7.38 12.04
N GLY A 502 -24.96 -6.49 12.54
CA GLY A 502 -24.46 -5.31 11.86
C GLY A 502 -25.43 -4.12 11.88
N GLU A 503 -26.59 -4.24 12.50
CA GLU A 503 -27.63 -3.19 12.49
C GLU A 503 -27.24 -2.01 13.37
N VAL A 504 -27.64 -0.82 12.92
CA VAL A 504 -27.41 0.44 13.64
C VAL A 504 -28.75 1.08 14.01
N GLU A 505 -28.85 1.46 15.28
CA GLU A 505 -29.90 2.34 15.80
C GLU A 505 -29.27 3.68 16.21
N LEU A 506 -29.81 4.79 15.73
CA LEU A 506 -29.37 6.13 16.09
C LEU A 506 -29.74 6.42 17.55
N ARG A 507 -28.87 7.12 18.28
CA ARG A 507 -29.10 7.46 19.71
C ARG A 507 -30.43 8.16 19.97
N GLY A 508 -30.96 8.92 19.01
CA GLY A 508 -32.19 9.68 19.17
C GLY A 508 -32.13 10.62 20.37
N ASN A 509 -33.04 10.46 21.31
CA ASN A 509 -33.10 11.24 22.55
C ASN A 509 -32.47 10.53 23.76
N ALA A 510 -31.84 9.37 23.58
CA ALA A 510 -31.18 8.67 24.68
C ALA A 510 -30.01 9.51 25.24
N PRO A 511 -29.77 9.47 26.57
CA PRO A 511 -28.77 10.32 27.21
C PRO A 511 -27.35 10.06 26.71
N SER A 512 -27.04 8.80 26.40
CA SER A 512 -25.77 8.37 25.81
C SER A 512 -26.00 7.16 24.90
N ALA A 513 -24.99 6.83 24.09
CA ALA A 513 -24.92 5.62 23.30
C ALA A 513 -23.51 5.01 23.37
N SER A 514 -23.40 3.70 23.14
CA SER A 514 -22.14 2.96 23.31
C SER A 514 -21.15 3.16 22.16
N HIS A 515 -21.62 3.61 20.99
CA HIS A 515 -20.80 3.76 19.79
C HIS A 515 -20.91 5.16 19.20
N MET A 516 -19.85 5.57 18.52
CA MET A 516 -19.78 6.81 17.76
C MET A 516 -19.67 6.55 16.25
N PHE A 517 -20.08 7.52 15.46
CA PHE A 517 -19.88 7.52 14.02
C PHE A 517 -18.48 8.07 13.70
N ALA A 518 -17.61 7.27 13.10
CA ALA A 518 -16.21 7.62 12.85
C ALA A 518 -15.99 8.59 11.66
N GLY A 519 -17.06 9.11 11.06
CA GLY A 519 -16.98 10.12 9.99
C GLY A 519 -16.87 9.57 8.57
N VAL A 520 -16.87 8.24 8.40
CA VAL A 520 -16.75 7.56 7.11
C VAL A 520 -17.94 6.65 6.86
N ARG A 521 -18.49 6.66 5.64
CA ARG A 521 -19.66 5.85 5.27
C ARG A 521 -19.58 5.38 3.82
N LEU A 522 -20.21 4.25 3.53
CA LEU A 522 -20.47 3.74 2.17
C LEU A 522 -21.99 3.72 1.95
N MET A 523 -22.47 4.29 0.84
CA MET A 523 -23.91 4.47 0.61
C MET A 523 -24.31 4.39 -0.85
N LYS A 524 -25.56 3.97 -1.09
CA LYS A 524 -26.16 3.94 -2.43
C LYS A 524 -26.55 5.34 -2.91
N ALA A 525 -26.37 5.59 -4.20
CA ALA A 525 -26.88 6.80 -4.85
C ALA A 525 -28.41 6.94 -4.73
N THR A 526 -29.15 5.83 -4.74
CA THR A 526 -30.62 5.81 -4.61
C THR A 526 -31.13 6.29 -3.24
N CYS A 527 -30.26 6.44 -2.23
CA CYS A 527 -30.63 7.08 -0.96
C CYS A 527 -31.11 8.53 -1.16
N PHE A 528 -30.68 9.16 -2.26
CA PHE A 528 -30.95 10.55 -2.61
C PHE A 528 -32.14 10.70 -3.57
N ASP A 529 -32.82 9.61 -3.95
CA ASP A 529 -33.96 9.68 -4.86
C ASP A 529 -35.08 10.54 -4.27
N GLY A 530 -35.51 11.55 -5.04
CA GLY A 530 -36.53 12.53 -4.61
C GLY A 530 -36.03 13.57 -3.62
N GLU A 531 -34.72 13.66 -3.36
CA GLU A 531 -34.12 14.78 -2.63
C GLU A 531 -33.79 15.95 -3.56
N GLU A 532 -33.71 17.15 -2.98
CA GLU A 532 -33.36 18.38 -3.69
C GLU A 532 -31.99 18.90 -3.25
N ILE A 533 -31.31 19.64 -4.14
CA ILE A 533 -30.11 20.39 -3.78
C ILE A 533 -30.54 21.56 -2.90
N GLY A 534 -30.07 21.57 -1.65
CA GLY A 534 -30.41 22.60 -0.67
C GLY A 534 -29.68 22.39 0.64
N GLN A 535 -29.90 23.26 1.63
CA GLN A 535 -29.21 23.16 2.92
C GLN A 535 -29.89 22.11 3.82
N TRP A 536 -29.31 20.91 3.94
CA TRP A 536 -29.81 19.89 4.86
C TRP A 536 -28.76 18.84 5.26
N SER A 537 -28.95 18.27 6.45
CA SER A 537 -28.04 17.31 7.07
C SER A 537 -28.20 15.88 6.55
N MET A 538 -27.07 15.20 6.34
CA MET A 538 -26.99 13.78 6.01
C MET A 538 -27.70 12.87 7.02
N ARG A 539 -27.83 13.30 8.29
CA ARG A 539 -28.56 12.53 9.32
C ARG A 539 -30.01 12.23 8.93
N ARG A 540 -30.61 13.02 8.03
CA ARG A 540 -31.94 12.73 7.45
C ARG A 540 -31.96 11.38 6.71
N LEU A 541 -30.93 11.07 5.93
CA LEU A 541 -30.86 9.81 5.19
C LEU A 541 -30.58 8.63 6.11
N PHE A 542 -29.82 8.84 7.19
CA PHE A 542 -29.61 7.81 8.21
C PHE A 542 -30.94 7.39 8.85
N ARG A 543 -31.78 8.36 9.26
CA ARG A 543 -33.12 8.06 9.79
C ARG A 543 -34.03 7.35 8.79
N LYS A 544 -33.95 7.73 7.50
CA LYS A 544 -34.71 7.04 6.44
C LYS A 544 -34.26 5.58 6.26
N ALA A 545 -32.95 5.32 6.29
CA ALA A 545 -32.40 3.97 6.18
C ALA A 545 -32.73 3.14 7.42
N GLU A 546 -32.59 3.71 8.63
CA GLU A 546 -32.96 3.09 9.90
C GLU A 546 -34.44 2.69 9.93
N ALA A 547 -35.34 3.60 9.55
CA ALA A 547 -36.78 3.33 9.50
C ALA A 547 -37.16 2.21 8.50
N LYS A 548 -36.30 1.93 7.51
CA LYS A 548 -36.45 0.83 6.56
C LYS A 548 -35.74 -0.46 7.01
N GLY A 549 -35.02 -0.44 8.11
CA GLY A 549 -34.14 -1.55 8.53
C GLY A 549 -32.95 -1.75 7.60
N ARG A 550 -32.47 -0.68 6.96
CA ARG A 550 -31.39 -0.69 5.93
C ARG A 550 -30.18 0.18 6.32
N LEU A 551 -30.09 0.58 7.59
CA LEU A 551 -28.93 1.27 8.15
C LEU A 551 -28.07 0.27 8.93
N PHE A 552 -26.82 0.12 8.50
CA PHE A 552 -25.87 -0.84 9.04
C PHE A 552 -24.57 -0.15 9.45
N GLY A 553 -23.74 -0.87 10.19
CA GLY A 553 -22.43 -0.42 10.64
C GLY A 553 -21.35 -1.48 10.41
N SER A 554 -20.12 -1.00 10.28
CA SER A 554 -18.90 -1.80 10.26
C SER A 554 -18.03 -1.35 11.42
N LEU A 555 -17.76 -2.26 12.37
CA LEU A 555 -17.01 -1.96 13.58
C LEU A 555 -15.53 -1.80 13.25
N TYR A 556 -15.04 -0.56 13.36
CA TYR A 556 -13.65 -0.23 13.13
C TYR A 556 -12.82 -0.46 14.38
N LYS A 557 -11.77 -1.28 14.25
CA LYS A 557 -10.83 -1.63 15.34
C LYS A 557 -9.45 -1.00 15.20
N GLY A 558 -9.28 -0.10 14.23
CA GLY A 558 -8.04 0.67 14.09
C GLY A 558 -7.98 1.85 15.07
N THR A 559 -7.00 2.72 14.88
CA THR A 559 -6.85 3.92 15.73
C THR A 559 -7.60 5.08 15.11
N TRP A 560 -8.44 5.76 15.90
CA TRP A 560 -9.14 6.99 15.50
C TRP A 560 -8.72 8.14 16.41
N LEU A 561 -8.55 9.34 15.84
CA LEU A 561 -8.05 10.51 16.56
C LEU A 561 -8.98 11.69 16.39
N HIS A 562 -9.31 12.33 17.51
CA HIS A 562 -10.11 13.54 17.48
C HIS A 562 -9.30 14.75 17.02
N VAL A 563 -9.79 15.45 15.98
CA VAL A 563 -9.23 16.74 15.53
C VAL A 563 -10.35 17.77 15.45
N GLY A 564 -10.90 18.12 16.61
CA GLY A 564 -12.01 19.07 16.75
C GLY A 564 -11.58 20.53 16.86
N ASP A 565 -10.46 20.76 17.53
CA ASP A 565 -9.92 22.07 17.94
C ASP A 565 -8.36 22.03 17.99
N PRO A 566 -7.68 23.16 18.28
CA PRO A 566 -6.22 23.22 18.29
C PRO A 566 -5.54 22.32 19.34
N ASP A 567 -6.16 22.10 20.50
CA ASP A 567 -5.58 21.29 21.57
C ASP A 567 -5.65 19.81 21.18
N ALA A 568 -6.82 19.34 20.72
CA ALA A 568 -7.01 18.00 20.19
C ALA A 568 -6.08 17.71 19.00
N ARG A 569 -5.82 18.70 18.13
CA ARG A 569 -4.83 18.60 17.04
C ARG A 569 -3.42 18.31 17.58
N ASN A 570 -3.00 19.01 18.63
CA ASN A 570 -1.66 18.84 19.21
C ASN A 570 -1.53 17.47 19.91
N GLU A 571 -2.59 17.00 20.56
CA GLU A 571 -2.63 15.66 21.13
C GLU A 571 -2.52 14.57 20.06
N ALA A 572 -3.28 14.71 18.96
CA ALA A 572 -3.19 13.81 17.81
C ALA A 572 -1.77 13.80 17.20
N ASP A 573 -1.11 14.96 17.09
CA ASP A 573 0.27 15.08 16.61
C ASP A 573 1.26 14.31 17.50
N ASN A 574 1.14 14.46 18.81
CA ASN A 574 1.98 13.78 19.79
C ASN A 574 1.76 12.27 19.82
N LEU A 575 0.52 11.82 19.63
CA LEU A 575 0.20 10.40 19.56
C LEU A 575 0.74 9.77 18.27
N LEU A 576 0.55 10.45 17.13
CA LEU A 576 1.04 10.00 15.83
C LEU A 576 2.56 9.84 15.82
N LYS A 577 3.30 10.79 16.40
CA LYS A 577 4.76 10.69 16.55
C LYS A 577 5.25 9.44 17.30
N LYS A 578 4.41 8.86 18.17
CA LYS A 578 4.73 7.62 18.90
C LYS A 578 4.31 6.36 18.15
N ILE A 579 3.39 6.48 17.19
CA ILE A 579 2.87 5.36 16.40
C ILE A 579 3.65 5.22 15.09
N GLU A 580 4.01 6.34 14.46
CA GLU A 580 4.70 6.41 13.16
C GLU A 580 6.22 6.55 13.28
N GLY A 581 6.76 6.89 14.47
CA GLY A 581 8.19 6.99 14.76
C GLY A 581 8.67 5.83 15.62
#